data_AF-A0A1K1P4N1-F1
#
_entry.id   AF-A0A1K1P4N1-F1
#
_cell.length_a   1.000
_cell.length_b   1.000
_cell.length_c   1.000
_cell.angle_alpha   90.00
_cell.angle_beta   90.00
_cell.angle_gamma   90.00
#
_symmetry.space_group_name_H-M   'P 1'
#
loop_
_entity.id
_entity.type
_entity.pdbx_description
1 polymer ?
#
loop_
_entity_poly.entity_id
_entity_poly.type
_entity_poly.pdbx_seq_one_letter_code
_entity_poly.pdbx_strand_id
1 'polypeptide(L)'
;MKAFARRASRTSVKLIAAAACAAAAAPVYAQSSVSLYGQVDEWVGATKFPGGDRAWNVSGGGMSTSYWGLHGAEDLGNGYKAIFTLESFFRAQNGQFGRFQGDTFFARNAYVGISSPYGTVTAGRLTTHLFLSTILFNPFYDSYTFSPMVYHVFLGLGTFPTYPSDQGAVGDSGWNNAVSYTSPSFGGLNGSAMYAFGNQAGDNGSKKWSAQFNYANGPFAATAMYQYVNFNNGPRDLSALVAGMKSQGIALVGATYDLKVVKLFGQYMYTKNDQVAGSWHVNTAQGGVSVPLGVGNAMASYAYSRDAGGLDQTRQTWAVGYDYPLSKRTDVYAAYMNDHISGLSTGNTFGAGIRAKF
;
A
#
# COMPACT_ATOMS: atom_id res chain seq x y z
N MET A 1 -75.98 5.42 39.87
CA MET A 1 -74.69 5.98 39.37
C MET A 1 -73.60 4.92 39.51
N LYS A 2 -73.18 4.24 38.42
CA LYS A 2 -71.91 3.48 38.27
C LYS A 2 -72.00 2.61 37.01
N ALA A 3 -71.84 3.22 35.83
CA ALA A 3 -71.81 2.46 34.57
C ALA A 3 -71.09 3.19 33.42
N PHE A 4 -69.98 3.90 33.64
CA PHE A 4 -69.24 4.53 32.54
C PHE A 4 -67.76 4.78 32.92
N ALA A 5 -66.95 3.73 33.13
CA ALA A 5 -65.52 3.96 33.40
C ALA A 5 -64.55 2.79 33.09
N ARG A 6 -64.97 1.71 32.40
CA ARG A 6 -64.09 0.52 32.30
C ARG A 6 -63.81 -0.04 30.91
N ARG A 7 -64.26 0.62 29.83
CA ARG A 7 -64.00 0.16 28.46
C ARG A 7 -62.93 0.93 27.69
N ALA A 8 -62.49 2.09 28.17
CA ALA A 8 -61.49 2.91 27.46
C ALA A 8 -60.03 2.42 27.63
N SER A 9 -59.70 1.63 28.65
CA SER A 9 -58.28 1.30 28.94
C SER A 9 -57.72 0.11 28.14
N ARG A 10 -58.57 -0.78 27.61
CA ARG A 10 -58.10 -1.99 26.88
C ARG A 10 -57.78 -1.72 25.42
N THR A 11 -58.41 -0.72 24.81
CA THR A 11 -58.19 -0.35 23.40
C THR A 11 -56.90 0.46 23.25
N SER A 12 -56.63 1.38 24.18
CA SER A 12 -55.40 2.20 24.18
C SER A 12 -54.13 1.37 24.41
N VAL A 13 -54.18 0.36 25.29
CA VAL A 13 -53.05 -0.55 25.52
C VAL A 13 -52.76 -1.43 24.30
N LYS A 14 -53.80 -1.85 23.57
CA LYS A 14 -53.64 -2.62 22.31
C LYS A 14 -53.08 -1.78 21.17
N LEU A 15 -53.45 -0.51 21.07
CA LEU A 15 -52.90 0.42 20.08
C LEU A 15 -51.44 0.77 20.36
N ILE A 16 -51.05 0.94 21.63
CA ILE A 16 -49.64 1.20 22.00
C ILE A 16 -48.77 -0.05 21.76
N ALA A 17 -49.28 -1.26 22.06
CA ALA A 17 -48.57 -2.50 21.78
C ALA A 17 -48.44 -2.78 20.27
N ALA A 18 -49.47 -2.48 19.47
CA ALA A 18 -49.41 -2.60 18.01
C ALA A 18 -48.46 -1.58 17.37
N ALA A 19 -48.40 -0.35 17.90
CA ALA A 19 -47.43 0.67 17.47
C ALA A 19 -45.99 0.31 17.87
N ALA A 20 -45.78 -0.29 19.04
CA ALA A 20 -44.46 -0.78 19.47
C ALA A 20 -43.97 -1.97 18.63
N CYS A 21 -44.85 -2.91 18.26
CA CYS A 21 -44.51 -4.02 17.38
C CYS A 21 -44.29 -3.58 15.91
N ALA A 22 -45.01 -2.55 15.44
CA ALA A 22 -44.79 -1.96 14.11
C ALA A 22 -43.47 -1.15 14.05
N ALA A 23 -43.07 -0.51 15.14
CA ALA A 23 -41.76 0.14 15.25
C ALA A 23 -40.60 -0.86 15.37
N ALA A 24 -40.82 -2.03 15.97
CA ALA A 24 -39.85 -3.13 16.02
C ALA A 24 -39.75 -3.93 14.70
N ALA A 25 -40.69 -3.73 13.78
CA ALA A 25 -40.75 -4.37 12.46
C ALA A 25 -40.37 -3.42 11.32
N ALA A 26 -39.77 -2.26 11.62
CA ALA A 26 -39.09 -1.49 10.57
C ALA A 26 -38.01 -2.41 9.97
N PRO A 27 -38.10 -2.74 8.67
CA PRO A 27 -37.03 -3.48 8.05
C PRO A 27 -35.80 -2.58 8.10
N VAL A 28 -34.87 -2.89 9.00
CA VAL A 28 -33.49 -2.42 8.89
C VAL A 28 -32.94 -3.08 7.64
N TYR A 29 -33.21 -2.46 6.49
CA TYR A 29 -32.45 -2.70 5.28
C TYR A 29 -31.11 -1.98 5.43
N ALA A 30 -30.32 -2.35 6.44
CA ALA A 30 -28.88 -2.18 6.35
C ALA A 30 -28.43 -3.20 5.31
N GLN A 31 -28.57 -2.87 4.03
CA GLN A 31 -28.08 -3.73 2.95
C GLN A 31 -26.56 -3.66 2.98
N SER A 32 -25.97 -4.43 3.88
CA SER A 32 -24.54 -4.73 3.93
C SER A 32 -24.16 -5.25 2.55
N SER A 33 -23.39 -4.46 1.81
CA SER A 33 -22.88 -4.88 0.50
C SER A 33 -21.51 -5.49 0.70
N VAL A 34 -21.36 -6.73 0.27
CA VAL A 34 -20.06 -7.39 0.11
C VAL A 34 -19.75 -7.38 -1.37
N SER A 35 -18.56 -6.89 -1.72
CA SER A 35 -18.08 -6.81 -3.10
C SER A 35 -16.82 -7.63 -3.25
N LEU A 36 -16.81 -8.51 -4.27
CA LEU A 36 -15.61 -9.12 -4.80
C LEU A 36 -15.00 -8.19 -5.84
N TYR A 37 -13.70 -7.97 -5.75
CA TYR A 37 -12.96 -7.10 -6.65
C TYR A 37 -11.52 -7.57 -6.79
N GLY A 38 -10.84 -7.05 -7.80
CA GLY A 38 -9.41 -7.31 -7.95
C GLY A 38 -8.88 -6.89 -9.29
N GLN A 39 -7.69 -7.40 -9.59
CA GLN A 39 -7.07 -7.27 -10.90
C GLN A 39 -6.15 -8.44 -11.20
N VAL A 40 -6.02 -8.72 -12.50
CA VAL A 40 -5.02 -9.61 -13.06
C VAL A 40 -4.13 -8.78 -13.98
N ASP A 41 -2.83 -8.83 -13.77
CA ASP A 41 -1.82 -8.18 -14.57
C ASP A 41 -0.80 -9.26 -14.99
N GLU A 42 -0.56 -9.39 -16.29
CA GLU A 42 0.48 -10.23 -16.87
C GLU A 42 1.28 -9.48 -17.94
N TRP A 43 2.57 -9.80 -18.03
CA TRP A 43 3.46 -9.23 -19.02
C TRP A 43 4.48 -10.24 -19.53
N VAL A 44 4.98 -9.94 -20.72
CA VAL A 44 6.07 -10.66 -21.37
C VAL A 44 7.22 -9.70 -21.66
N GLY A 45 8.45 -10.17 -21.47
CA GLY A 45 9.63 -9.39 -21.77
C GLY A 45 10.90 -10.00 -21.22
N ALA A 46 11.85 -9.16 -20.86
CA ALA A 46 13.11 -9.58 -20.29
C ALA A 46 13.50 -8.76 -19.06
N THR A 47 14.14 -9.42 -18.12
CA THR A 47 14.70 -8.83 -16.89
C THR A 47 16.18 -9.13 -16.84
N LYS A 48 16.99 -8.11 -16.57
CA LYS A 48 18.42 -8.24 -16.29
C LYS A 48 18.74 -7.37 -15.07
N PHE A 49 19.15 -7.99 -13.97
CA PHE A 49 19.58 -7.27 -12.78
C PHE A 49 21.00 -6.71 -12.94
N PRO A 50 21.36 -5.61 -12.25
CA PRO A 50 22.74 -5.13 -12.23
C PRO A 50 23.72 -6.23 -11.81
N GLY A 51 24.80 -6.41 -12.57
CA GLY A 51 25.77 -7.49 -12.34
C GLY A 51 25.29 -8.90 -12.71
N GLY A 52 24.04 -9.07 -13.16
CA GLY A 52 23.45 -10.36 -13.49
C GLY A 52 23.22 -10.59 -14.99
N ASP A 53 22.72 -11.79 -15.30
CA ASP A 53 22.34 -12.20 -16.66
C ASP A 53 20.89 -11.83 -17.00
N ARG A 54 20.59 -11.82 -18.29
CA ARG A 54 19.24 -11.57 -18.80
C ARG A 54 18.41 -12.86 -18.78
N ALA A 55 17.20 -12.76 -18.25
CA ALA A 55 16.17 -13.78 -18.37
C ALA A 55 14.99 -13.25 -19.20
N TRP A 56 14.44 -14.10 -20.07
CA TRP A 56 13.17 -13.85 -20.75
C TRP A 56 12.05 -14.51 -19.95
N ASN A 57 10.98 -13.78 -19.69
CA ASN A 57 9.93 -14.24 -18.81
C ASN A 57 8.54 -13.79 -19.26
N VAL A 58 7.56 -14.65 -19.01
CA VAL A 58 6.18 -14.24 -18.73
C VAL A 58 6.06 -14.16 -17.22
N SER A 59 5.56 -13.04 -16.70
CA SER A 59 5.34 -12.88 -15.26
C SER A 59 4.07 -12.09 -15.00
N GLY A 60 3.45 -12.35 -13.85
CA GLY A 60 2.38 -11.52 -13.33
C GLY A 60 2.91 -10.22 -12.74
N GLY A 61 2.05 -9.21 -12.66
CA GLY A 61 2.29 -7.96 -11.93
C GLY A 61 3.29 -7.01 -12.57
N GLY A 62 3.21 -6.78 -13.89
CA GLY A 62 4.13 -5.87 -14.54
C GLY A 62 3.88 -4.43 -14.10
N MET A 63 2.67 -3.89 -14.31
CA MET A 63 2.35 -2.54 -13.85
C MET A 63 1.77 -2.51 -12.44
N SER A 64 1.11 -3.57 -11.99
CA SER A 64 0.61 -3.67 -10.61
C SER A 64 0.37 -5.13 -10.23
N THR A 65 0.80 -5.53 -9.04
CA THR A 65 0.72 -6.92 -8.56
C THR A 65 -0.71 -7.46 -8.58
N SER A 66 -0.93 -8.61 -9.21
CA SER A 66 -2.24 -9.27 -9.28
C SER A 66 -2.78 -9.62 -7.89
N TYR A 67 -4.04 -9.29 -7.64
CA TYR A 67 -4.72 -9.57 -6.38
C TYR A 67 -6.22 -9.72 -6.58
N TRP A 68 -6.87 -10.39 -5.63
CA TRP A 68 -8.32 -10.39 -5.48
C TRP A 68 -8.67 -10.11 -4.02
N GLY A 69 -9.88 -9.65 -3.77
CA GLY A 69 -10.34 -9.41 -2.41
C GLY A 69 -11.84 -9.23 -2.26
N LEU A 70 -12.26 -9.25 -1.00
CA LEU A 70 -13.62 -8.99 -0.56
C LEU A 70 -13.59 -7.80 0.39
N HIS A 71 -14.45 -6.82 0.14
CA HIS A 71 -14.70 -5.75 1.11
C HIS A 71 -16.19 -5.62 1.37
N GLY A 72 -16.52 -5.10 2.55
CA GLY A 72 -17.89 -4.81 2.89
C GLY A 72 -18.02 -3.71 3.93
N ALA A 73 -19.22 -3.12 3.97
CA ALA A 73 -19.59 -2.12 4.95
C ALA A 73 -21.03 -2.37 5.43
N GLU A 74 -21.22 -2.34 6.74
CA GLU A 74 -22.52 -2.40 7.41
C GLU A 74 -22.79 -1.04 8.05
N ASP A 75 -23.94 -0.44 7.75
CA ASP A 75 -24.37 0.81 8.38
C ASP A 75 -24.83 0.54 9.82
N LEU A 76 -24.19 1.21 10.78
CA LEU A 76 -24.52 1.11 12.21
C LEU A 76 -25.41 2.27 12.67
N GLY A 77 -25.80 3.16 11.76
CA GLY A 77 -26.59 4.36 12.03
C GLY A 77 -25.73 5.55 12.48
N ASN A 78 -26.33 6.75 12.46
CA ASN A 78 -25.70 8.01 12.90
C ASN A 78 -24.33 8.31 12.26
N GLY A 79 -24.09 7.83 11.03
CA GLY A 79 -22.84 8.03 10.30
C GLY A 79 -21.71 7.04 10.64
N TYR A 80 -21.98 6.02 11.47
CA TYR A 80 -21.04 4.96 11.80
C TYR A 80 -21.20 3.76 10.86
N LYS A 81 -20.10 3.13 10.50
CA LYS A 81 -20.10 1.89 9.71
C LYS A 81 -19.09 0.89 10.25
N ALA A 82 -19.49 -0.38 10.36
CA ALA A 82 -18.53 -1.48 10.47
C ALA A 82 -18.01 -1.81 9.07
N ILE A 83 -16.69 -1.97 8.94
CA ILE A 83 -16.03 -2.25 7.66
C ILE A 83 -15.09 -3.44 7.79
N PHE A 84 -14.91 -4.17 6.71
CA PHE A 84 -13.87 -5.20 6.61
C PHE A 84 -13.27 -5.24 5.20
N THR A 85 -12.05 -5.78 5.11
CA THR A 85 -11.39 -6.06 3.83
C THR A 85 -10.47 -7.27 4.00
N LEU A 86 -10.54 -8.20 3.05
CA LEU A 86 -9.68 -9.37 2.95
C LEU A 86 -9.15 -9.45 1.51
N GLU A 87 -7.84 -9.39 1.34
CA GLU A 87 -7.19 -9.34 0.03
C GLU A 87 -6.00 -10.29 -0.05
N SER A 88 -5.92 -11.03 -1.14
CA SER A 88 -4.86 -12.01 -1.42
C SER A 88 -4.16 -11.68 -2.73
N PHE A 89 -2.83 -11.65 -2.70
CA PHE A 89 -2.02 -11.62 -3.91
C PHE A 89 -1.98 -12.99 -4.57
N PHE A 90 -1.77 -13.02 -5.88
CA PHE A 90 -1.49 -14.24 -6.61
C PHE A 90 -0.58 -13.96 -7.81
N ARG A 91 0.05 -15.00 -8.34
CA ARG A 91 0.94 -14.97 -9.50
C ARG A 91 0.26 -15.65 -10.68
N ALA A 92 -0.29 -14.83 -11.57
CA ALA A 92 -1.07 -15.29 -12.72
C ALA A 92 -0.27 -16.26 -13.61
N GLN A 93 1.03 -16.01 -13.78
CA GLN A 93 1.92 -16.79 -14.64
C GLN A 93 2.10 -18.25 -14.22
N ASN A 94 1.80 -18.60 -12.97
CA ASN A 94 2.00 -19.96 -12.44
C ASN A 94 0.91 -20.44 -11.48
N GLY A 95 -0.16 -19.66 -11.28
CA GLY A 95 -1.31 -19.99 -10.44
C GLY A 95 -1.02 -20.06 -8.94
N GLN A 96 0.18 -19.69 -8.47
CA GLN A 96 0.48 -19.73 -7.04
C GLN A 96 -0.08 -18.49 -6.33
N PHE A 97 -0.57 -18.66 -5.10
CA PHE A 97 -0.91 -17.52 -4.25
C PHE A 97 0.36 -16.76 -3.81
N GLY A 98 0.16 -15.55 -3.29
CA GLY A 98 1.20 -14.69 -2.76
C GLY A 98 2.05 -14.00 -3.83
N ARG A 99 2.86 -13.04 -3.39
CA ARG A 99 3.83 -12.32 -4.25
C ARG A 99 5.06 -13.18 -4.57
N PHE A 100 5.41 -14.07 -3.66
CA PHE A 100 6.55 -14.98 -3.72
C PHE A 100 6.24 -16.26 -2.94
N GLN A 101 7.08 -17.28 -3.08
CA GLN A 101 6.92 -18.53 -2.34
C GLN A 101 7.13 -18.30 -0.83
N GLY A 102 6.13 -18.68 -0.02
CA GLY A 102 6.16 -18.48 1.44
C GLY A 102 5.51 -17.17 1.91
N ASP A 103 4.93 -16.38 1.01
CA ASP A 103 4.09 -15.24 1.39
C ASP A 103 2.83 -15.70 2.16
N THR A 104 2.19 -14.79 2.90
CA THR A 104 0.93 -15.10 3.60
C THR A 104 -0.26 -15.10 2.62
N PHE A 105 -1.29 -15.91 2.86
CA PHE A 105 -2.45 -15.97 1.94
C PHE A 105 -3.13 -14.60 1.78
N PHE A 106 -3.57 -13.96 2.86
CA PHE A 106 -4.08 -12.58 2.84
C PHE A 106 -2.95 -11.57 3.05
N ALA A 107 -1.98 -11.53 2.14
CA ALA A 107 -0.77 -10.71 2.26
C ALA A 107 -0.95 -9.22 1.95
N ARG A 108 -2.10 -8.77 1.43
CA ARG A 108 -2.38 -7.35 1.18
C ARG A 108 -3.08 -6.73 2.40
N ASN A 109 -4.35 -6.35 2.34
CA ASN A 109 -5.12 -5.98 3.53
C ASN A 109 -5.92 -7.17 4.09
N ALA A 110 -5.95 -7.30 5.41
CA ALA A 110 -6.82 -8.23 6.12
C ALA A 110 -7.24 -7.61 7.46
N TYR A 111 -8.37 -6.91 7.49
CA TYR A 111 -8.77 -6.14 8.68
C TYR A 111 -10.29 -6.05 8.87
N VAL A 112 -10.65 -5.64 10.08
CA VAL A 112 -11.96 -5.10 10.46
C VAL A 112 -11.77 -3.68 11.01
N GLY A 113 -12.79 -2.84 10.95
CA GLY A 113 -12.72 -1.48 11.46
C GLY A 113 -14.07 -0.80 11.65
N ILE A 114 -14.01 0.41 12.19
CA ILE A 114 -15.14 1.33 12.32
C ILE A 114 -14.81 2.62 11.58
N SER A 115 -15.65 2.98 10.61
CA SER A 115 -15.66 4.31 10.00
C SER A 115 -16.69 5.17 10.72
N SER A 116 -16.35 6.42 11.00
CA SER A 116 -17.21 7.39 11.69
C SER A 116 -17.04 8.79 11.08
N PRO A 117 -17.90 9.78 11.45
CA PRO A 117 -17.68 11.17 11.07
C PRO A 117 -16.36 11.76 11.57
N TYR A 118 -15.73 11.15 12.56
CA TYR A 118 -14.48 11.59 13.19
C TYR A 118 -13.26 10.82 12.69
N GLY A 119 -13.41 9.96 11.69
CA GLY A 119 -12.31 9.18 11.10
C GLY A 119 -12.57 7.69 11.16
N THR A 120 -11.56 6.93 10.76
CA THR A 120 -11.64 5.47 10.61
C THR A 120 -10.58 4.80 11.47
N VAL A 121 -10.98 3.81 12.25
CA VAL A 121 -10.06 2.90 12.97
C VAL A 121 -10.12 1.53 12.33
N THR A 122 -8.98 0.95 11.99
CA THR A 122 -8.86 -0.42 11.45
C THR A 122 -7.87 -1.24 12.26
N ALA A 123 -8.14 -2.53 12.44
CA ALA A 123 -7.27 -3.47 13.13
C ALA A 123 -7.09 -4.77 12.33
N GLY A 124 -5.85 -5.21 12.14
CA GLY A 124 -5.52 -6.44 11.41
C GLY A 124 -4.15 -6.38 10.73
N ARG A 125 -4.07 -6.93 9.53
CA ARG A 125 -2.95 -6.70 8.61
C ARG A 125 -3.26 -5.49 7.73
N LEU A 126 -2.45 -4.45 7.85
CA LEU A 126 -2.69 -3.15 7.21
C LEU A 126 -1.54 -2.78 6.29
N THR A 127 -1.87 -2.27 5.11
CA THR A 127 -0.89 -1.67 4.18
C THR A 127 -0.16 -0.52 4.85
N THR A 128 1.17 -0.44 4.74
CA THR A 128 1.96 0.58 5.43
C THR A 128 1.75 1.97 4.82
N HIS A 129 1.87 3.00 5.65
CA HIS A 129 1.88 4.38 5.16
C HIS A 129 3.05 4.64 4.19
N LEU A 130 4.16 3.88 4.27
CA LEU A 130 5.28 3.99 3.33
C LEU A 130 4.87 3.59 1.94
N PHE A 131 4.23 2.44 1.84
CA PHE A 131 3.77 1.94 0.56
C PHE A 131 2.78 2.91 -0.07
N LEU A 132 1.77 3.36 0.66
CA LEU A 132 0.78 4.33 0.15
C LEU A 132 1.43 5.66 -0.27
N SER A 133 2.33 6.22 0.55
CA SER A 133 3.03 7.47 0.20
C SER A 133 3.91 7.30 -1.04
N THR A 134 4.58 6.15 -1.20
CA THR A 134 5.47 5.90 -2.32
C THR A 134 4.71 5.84 -3.65
N ILE A 135 3.59 5.12 -3.68
CA ILE A 135 2.85 4.86 -4.92
C ILE A 135 1.96 6.04 -5.35
N LEU A 136 1.44 6.83 -4.40
CA LEU A 136 0.61 8.00 -4.71
C LEU A 136 1.41 9.12 -5.40
N PHE A 137 2.73 9.14 -5.19
CA PHE A 137 3.65 10.16 -5.69
C PHE A 137 4.63 9.60 -6.75
N ASN A 138 4.29 8.46 -7.34
CA ASN A 138 5.07 7.79 -8.39
C ASN A 138 4.27 7.74 -9.72
N PRO A 139 4.85 8.15 -10.86
CA PRO A 139 4.16 8.06 -12.16
C PRO A 139 3.89 6.61 -12.60
N PHE A 140 4.69 5.63 -12.17
CA PHE A 140 4.50 4.20 -12.46
C PHE A 140 3.62 3.48 -11.43
N TYR A 141 2.76 4.21 -10.71
CA TYR A 141 1.81 3.66 -9.72
C TYR A 141 2.49 2.76 -8.68
N ASP A 142 2.06 1.51 -8.56
CA ASP A 142 2.58 0.48 -7.65
C ASP A 142 3.38 -0.61 -8.38
N SER A 143 3.94 -0.30 -9.57
CA SER A 143 4.71 -1.27 -10.35
C SER A 143 5.98 -1.73 -9.62
N TYR A 144 6.01 -2.99 -9.23
CA TYR A 144 7.24 -3.65 -8.73
C TYR A 144 8.19 -4.06 -9.86
N THR A 145 7.86 -3.81 -11.13
CA THR A 145 8.67 -4.25 -12.28
C THR A 145 9.36 -3.08 -12.99
N PHE A 146 8.65 -1.95 -13.13
CA PHE A 146 9.06 -0.83 -13.98
C PHE A 146 9.17 0.51 -13.26
N SER A 147 8.83 0.59 -11.96
CA SER A 147 8.95 1.84 -11.19
C SER A 147 10.34 1.98 -10.56
N PRO A 148 11.10 3.03 -10.90
CA PRO A 148 12.37 3.32 -10.24
C PRO A 148 12.25 3.47 -8.72
N MET A 149 11.24 4.21 -8.25
CA MET A 149 11.08 4.47 -6.81
C MET A 149 10.67 3.20 -6.05
N VAL A 150 9.72 2.41 -6.58
CA VAL A 150 9.33 1.14 -5.91
C VAL A 150 10.51 0.16 -5.89
N TYR A 151 11.31 0.11 -6.96
CA TYR A 151 12.55 -0.68 -7.00
C TYR A 151 13.55 -0.29 -5.91
N HIS A 152 13.78 1.03 -5.74
CA HIS A 152 14.72 1.54 -4.75
C HIS A 152 14.23 1.33 -3.31
N VAL A 153 12.92 1.43 -3.07
CA VAL A 153 12.35 1.32 -1.72
C VAL A 153 12.12 -0.15 -1.32
N PHE A 154 11.60 -1.00 -2.21
CA PHE A 154 11.08 -2.32 -1.84
C PHE A 154 11.82 -3.51 -2.45
N LEU A 155 12.81 -3.29 -3.35
CA LEU A 155 13.58 -4.35 -4.01
C LEU A 155 15.10 -4.12 -3.89
N GLY A 156 15.56 -3.78 -2.69
CA GLY A 156 16.99 -3.69 -2.37
C GLY A 156 17.29 -4.43 -1.06
N LEU A 157 17.14 -3.73 0.06
CA LEU A 157 17.50 -4.21 1.39
C LEU A 157 16.72 -5.49 1.76
N GLY A 158 17.45 -6.60 1.82
CA GLY A 158 16.92 -7.92 2.13
C GLY A 158 16.65 -8.85 0.97
N THR A 159 16.94 -8.40 -0.25
CA THR A 159 16.94 -9.28 -1.43
C THR A 159 18.36 -9.73 -1.79
N PHE A 160 19.34 -9.55 -0.89
CA PHE A 160 20.72 -10.01 -1.03
C PHE A 160 20.80 -11.55 -1.01
N PRO A 161 21.60 -12.20 -1.88
CA PRO A 161 22.53 -11.63 -2.85
C PRO A 161 21.91 -11.27 -4.22
N THR A 162 20.61 -11.49 -4.43
CA THR A 162 19.92 -11.19 -5.72
C THR A 162 20.06 -9.72 -6.11
N TYR A 163 19.86 -8.82 -5.14
CA TYR A 163 20.33 -7.43 -5.24
C TYR A 163 21.50 -7.23 -4.28
N PRO A 164 22.71 -7.02 -4.81
CA PRO A 164 23.88 -6.67 -4.00
C PRO A 164 23.79 -5.21 -3.52
N SER A 165 22.75 -4.88 -2.75
CA SER A 165 22.47 -3.54 -2.24
C SER A 165 21.94 -3.56 -0.81
N ASP A 166 22.41 -2.64 0.02
CA ASP A 166 21.95 -2.34 1.38
C ASP A 166 20.98 -1.13 1.45
N GLN A 167 20.44 -0.73 0.31
CA GLN A 167 19.47 0.38 0.20
C GLN A 167 18.04 -0.13 0.18
N GLY A 168 17.12 0.55 0.86
CA GLY A 168 15.68 0.25 0.81
C GLY A 168 15.04 0.13 2.20
N ALA A 169 13.78 -0.27 2.20
CA ALA A 169 12.96 -0.41 3.39
C ALA A 169 12.89 -1.86 3.86
N VAL A 170 13.05 -2.08 5.16
CA VAL A 170 12.76 -3.36 5.81
C VAL A 170 11.41 -3.25 6.51
N GLY A 171 10.65 -4.35 6.50
CA GLY A 171 9.43 -4.45 7.30
C GLY A 171 8.14 -4.71 6.52
N ASP A 172 8.23 -5.08 5.24
CA ASP A 172 7.13 -5.41 4.32
C ASP A 172 6.22 -4.20 3.98
N SER A 173 5.51 -4.28 2.85
CA SER A 173 4.51 -3.29 2.41
C SER A 173 3.20 -3.39 3.21
N GLY A 174 3.06 -4.37 4.10
CA GLY A 174 1.96 -4.51 5.05
C GLY A 174 2.43 -5.02 6.42
N TRP A 175 1.82 -4.51 7.49
CA TRP A 175 2.14 -4.89 8.87
C TRP A 175 1.04 -5.73 9.49
N ASN A 176 1.43 -6.86 10.08
CA ASN A 176 0.55 -7.69 10.89
C ASN A 176 0.32 -7.05 12.26
N ASN A 177 -0.77 -7.45 12.93
CA ASN A 177 -1.08 -7.05 14.30
C ASN A 177 -1.08 -5.53 14.45
N ALA A 178 -1.62 -4.83 13.45
CA ALA A 178 -1.60 -3.39 13.38
C ALA A 178 -2.97 -2.81 13.72
N VAL A 179 -2.95 -1.67 14.40
CA VAL A 179 -4.10 -0.78 14.55
C VAL A 179 -3.73 0.54 13.89
N SER A 180 -4.64 1.09 13.09
CA SER A 180 -4.47 2.39 12.44
C SER A 180 -5.68 3.26 12.69
N TYR A 181 -5.45 4.55 12.83
CA TYR A 181 -6.47 5.59 12.78
C TYR A 181 -6.15 6.56 11.64
N THR A 182 -7.16 6.92 10.86
CA THR A 182 -7.11 7.95 9.82
C THR A 182 -8.18 9.00 10.07
N SER A 183 -7.79 10.28 10.14
CA SER A 183 -8.70 11.39 10.33
C SER A 183 -9.56 11.65 9.10
N PRO A 184 -10.71 12.34 9.24
CA PRO A 184 -11.38 12.98 8.12
C PRO A 184 -10.44 14.00 7.45
N SER A 185 -10.79 14.41 6.24
CA SER A 185 -10.12 15.51 5.57
C SER A 185 -10.67 16.86 6.05
N PHE A 186 -9.78 17.77 6.43
CA PHE A 186 -10.09 19.14 6.82
C PHE A 186 -9.37 20.09 5.86
N GLY A 187 -10.11 20.74 4.96
CA GLY A 187 -9.53 21.66 3.97
C GLY A 187 -8.49 21.02 3.05
N GLY A 188 -8.61 19.72 2.77
CA GLY A 188 -7.67 18.95 1.96
C GLY A 188 -6.58 18.21 2.75
N LEU A 189 -6.40 18.51 4.05
CA LEU A 189 -5.42 17.85 4.92
C LEU A 189 -6.06 16.65 5.65
N ASN A 190 -5.38 15.51 5.70
CA ASN A 190 -5.69 14.42 6.62
C ASN A 190 -4.41 13.90 7.30
N GLY A 191 -4.59 13.20 8.43
CA GLY A 191 -3.52 12.55 9.17
C GLY A 191 -3.86 11.10 9.47
N SER A 192 -2.85 10.23 9.50
CA SER A 192 -2.98 8.83 9.90
C SER A 192 -1.85 8.42 10.84
N ALA A 193 -2.16 7.53 11.78
CA ALA A 193 -1.19 6.93 12.70
C ALA A 193 -1.44 5.43 12.81
N MET A 194 -0.38 4.63 12.75
CA MET A 194 -0.45 3.17 12.79
C MET A 194 0.56 2.63 13.78
N TYR A 195 0.17 1.63 14.57
CA TYR A 195 1.04 0.89 15.48
C TYR A 195 0.86 -0.61 15.26
N ALA A 196 1.95 -1.35 15.09
CA ALA A 196 1.98 -2.81 14.97
C ALA A 196 2.66 -3.44 16.18
N PHE A 197 1.96 -4.37 16.83
CA PHE A 197 2.44 -5.06 18.03
C PHE A 197 3.46 -6.16 17.69
N GLY A 198 4.45 -6.33 18.57
CA GLY A 198 5.44 -7.42 18.45
C GLY A 198 4.88 -8.81 18.75
N ASN A 199 3.71 -8.91 19.40
CA ASN A 199 3.02 -10.16 19.76
C ASN A 199 3.88 -11.18 20.51
N GLN A 200 4.70 -10.73 21.46
CA GLN A 200 5.43 -11.59 22.39
C GLN A 200 5.12 -11.20 23.83
N ALA A 201 4.85 -12.19 24.68
CA ALA A 201 4.61 -11.95 26.10
C ALA A 201 5.91 -11.49 26.77
N GLY A 202 5.88 -10.36 27.47
CA GLY A 202 7.06 -9.80 28.15
C GLY A 202 8.10 -9.15 27.23
N ASP A 203 7.89 -9.12 25.91
CA ASP A 203 8.81 -8.50 24.95
C ASP A 203 8.03 -7.66 23.92
N ASN A 204 8.44 -6.41 23.75
CA ASN A 204 7.90 -5.50 22.74
C ASN A 204 8.99 -5.08 21.72
N GLY A 205 10.02 -5.92 21.55
CA GLY A 205 11.19 -5.69 20.70
C GLY A 205 10.89 -5.62 19.20
N SER A 206 9.79 -6.21 18.73
CA SER A 206 9.45 -6.26 17.29
C SER A 206 8.33 -5.29 16.87
N LYS A 207 8.03 -4.31 17.72
CA LYS A 207 7.02 -3.27 17.46
C LYS A 207 7.40 -2.37 16.28
N LYS A 208 6.37 -1.84 15.62
CA LYS A 208 6.52 -0.86 14.53
C LYS A 208 5.49 0.23 14.68
N TRP A 209 5.77 1.43 14.17
CA TRP A 209 4.78 2.48 14.12
C TRP A 209 5.06 3.45 12.97
N SER A 210 4.04 4.13 12.51
CA SER A 210 4.16 5.16 11.49
C SER A 210 3.12 6.26 11.65
N ALA A 211 3.44 7.44 11.14
CA ALA A 211 2.54 8.58 11.02
C ALA A 211 2.62 9.13 9.60
N GLN A 212 1.50 9.61 9.07
CA GLN A 212 1.40 10.17 7.73
C GLN A 212 0.49 11.40 7.76
N PHE A 213 0.84 12.41 6.98
CA PHE A 213 -0.03 13.52 6.64
C PHE A 213 -0.12 13.61 5.12
N ASN A 214 -1.33 13.76 4.61
CA ASN A 214 -1.55 14.02 3.19
C ASN A 214 -2.33 15.31 3.01
N TYR A 215 -1.95 16.08 2.01
CA TYR A 215 -2.67 17.27 1.58
C TYR A 215 -3.05 17.13 0.10
N ALA A 216 -4.29 17.43 -0.24
CA ALA A 216 -4.72 17.54 -1.64
C ALA A 216 -5.68 18.72 -1.79
N ASN A 217 -5.36 19.64 -2.70
CA ASN A 217 -6.21 20.77 -3.03
C ASN A 217 -6.00 21.20 -4.49
N GLY A 218 -7.04 21.05 -5.31
CA GLY A 218 -6.97 21.34 -6.74
C GLY A 218 -5.86 20.53 -7.43
N PRO A 219 -4.93 21.17 -8.18
CA PRO A 219 -3.87 20.48 -8.91
C PRO A 219 -2.72 19.97 -8.04
N PHE A 220 -2.62 20.42 -6.78
CA PHE A 220 -1.51 20.09 -5.90
C PHE A 220 -1.88 19.01 -4.90
N ALA A 221 -0.98 18.04 -4.72
CA ALA A 221 -1.01 17.10 -3.62
C ALA A 221 0.38 16.95 -3.00
N ALA A 222 0.43 16.63 -1.70
CA ALA A 222 1.66 16.36 -0.98
C ALA A 222 1.45 15.31 0.12
N THR A 223 2.53 14.64 0.49
CA THR A 223 2.59 13.72 1.63
C THR A 223 3.84 13.96 2.46
N ALA A 224 3.73 13.77 3.75
CA ALA A 224 4.84 13.63 4.67
C ALA A 224 4.58 12.42 5.55
N MET A 225 5.54 11.53 5.65
CA MET A 225 5.41 10.28 6.36
C MET A 225 6.68 10.01 7.16
N TYR A 226 6.51 9.49 8.38
CA TYR A 226 7.58 8.84 9.11
C TYR A 226 7.17 7.46 9.57
N GLN A 227 8.05 6.47 9.45
CA GLN A 227 7.90 5.17 10.10
C GLN A 227 9.15 4.77 10.84
N TYR A 228 8.93 3.97 11.87
CA TYR A 228 9.98 3.33 12.65
C TYR A 228 9.66 1.85 12.81
N VAL A 229 10.64 1.01 12.49
CA VAL A 229 10.58 -0.43 12.60
C VAL A 229 11.64 -0.87 13.59
N ASN A 230 11.24 -1.57 14.65
CA ASN A 230 12.16 -2.15 15.62
C ASN A 230 12.39 -3.63 15.30
N PHE A 231 13.65 -4.05 15.39
CA PHE A 231 14.14 -5.41 15.17
C PHE A 231 14.80 -5.88 16.48
N ASN A 232 14.53 -7.12 16.91
CA ASN A 232 15.11 -7.66 18.14
C ASN A 232 16.27 -8.58 17.77
N ASN A 233 17.49 -8.31 18.25
CA ASN A 233 18.71 -9.08 17.94
C ASN A 233 18.70 -10.56 18.39
N GLY A 234 17.62 -11.09 18.97
CA GLY A 234 17.44 -12.50 19.33
C GLY A 234 16.84 -13.36 18.20
N PRO A 235 16.82 -14.71 18.32
CA PRO A 235 16.17 -15.58 17.33
C PRO A 235 14.69 -15.17 17.13
N ARG A 236 14.27 -15.00 15.86
CA ARG A 236 13.00 -14.39 15.38
C ARG A 236 13.05 -12.90 15.03
N ASP A 237 14.24 -12.31 15.04
CA ASP A 237 14.55 -11.17 14.17
C ASP A 237 14.33 -11.53 12.70
N LEU A 238 14.24 -10.54 11.81
CA LEU A 238 14.53 -10.73 10.37
C LEU A 238 16.05 -11.01 10.17
N SER A 239 16.70 -11.78 11.04
CA SER A 239 18.13 -12.09 11.01
C SER A 239 18.55 -12.85 9.75
N ALA A 240 17.59 -13.42 9.01
CA ALA A 240 17.82 -13.99 7.69
C ALA A 240 18.00 -12.93 6.60
N LEU A 241 17.57 -11.68 6.85
CA LEU A 241 17.49 -10.61 5.87
C LEU A 241 18.72 -9.68 5.94
N VAL A 242 19.03 -9.17 7.13
CA VAL A 242 20.25 -8.40 7.44
C VAL A 242 20.65 -8.70 8.89
N ALA A 243 21.76 -9.42 9.08
CA ALA A 243 22.17 -9.90 10.39
C ALA A 243 22.48 -8.76 11.38
N GLY A 244 21.82 -8.74 12.54
CA GLY A 244 22.09 -7.77 13.62
C GLY A 244 21.47 -6.39 13.41
N MET A 245 20.47 -6.23 12.54
CA MET A 245 19.68 -5.00 12.47
C MET A 245 18.91 -4.79 13.77
N LYS A 246 18.95 -3.58 14.32
CA LYS A 246 18.23 -3.18 15.54
C LYS A 246 16.99 -2.37 15.22
N SER A 247 17.10 -1.45 14.26
CA SER A 247 15.96 -0.63 13.87
C SER A 247 16.16 0.02 12.50
N GLN A 248 15.05 0.48 11.92
CA GLN A 248 15.07 1.33 10.75
C GLN A 248 14.07 2.47 10.94
N GLY A 249 14.53 3.70 10.74
CA GLY A 249 13.68 4.89 10.62
C GLY A 249 13.62 5.35 9.17
N ILE A 250 12.43 5.63 8.65
CA ILE A 250 12.24 6.16 7.29
C ILE A 250 11.37 7.41 7.36
N ALA A 251 11.89 8.52 6.86
CA ALA A 251 11.13 9.73 6.58
C ALA A 251 10.94 9.86 5.07
N LEU A 252 9.74 10.14 4.60
CA LEU A 252 9.43 10.38 3.19
C LEU A 252 8.59 11.64 3.05
N VAL A 253 8.94 12.48 2.08
CA VAL A 253 8.09 13.57 1.59
C VAL A 253 7.88 13.41 0.10
N GLY A 254 6.67 13.71 -0.37
CA GLY A 254 6.31 13.63 -1.78
C GLY A 254 5.37 14.75 -2.18
N ALA A 255 5.43 15.16 -3.44
CA ALA A 255 4.54 16.17 -4.01
C ALA A 255 4.19 15.85 -5.47
N THR A 256 2.98 16.22 -5.88
CA THR A 256 2.58 16.24 -7.28
C THR A 256 1.93 17.56 -7.64
N TYR A 257 2.05 17.95 -8.90
CA TYR A 257 1.31 19.08 -9.46
C TYR A 257 0.78 18.73 -10.85
N ASP A 258 -0.53 18.86 -11.04
CA ASP A 258 -1.21 18.57 -12.30
C ASP A 258 -1.42 19.84 -13.13
N LEU A 259 -0.64 20.00 -14.20
CA LEU A 259 -0.75 21.11 -15.15
C LEU A 259 -1.78 20.83 -16.26
N LYS A 260 -2.56 19.74 -16.16
CA LYS A 260 -3.50 19.19 -17.15
C LYS A 260 -2.86 18.62 -18.42
N VAL A 261 -1.78 19.22 -18.89
CA VAL A 261 -0.99 18.75 -20.05
C VAL A 261 0.16 17.84 -19.62
N VAL A 262 0.59 17.94 -18.37
CA VAL A 262 1.59 17.09 -17.75
C VAL A 262 1.36 17.11 -16.24
N LYS A 263 1.51 15.96 -15.60
CA LYS A 263 1.56 15.84 -14.15
C LYS A 263 3.00 15.61 -13.71
N LEU A 264 3.47 16.44 -12.80
CA LEU A 264 4.80 16.36 -12.22
C LEU A 264 4.77 15.57 -10.91
N PHE A 265 5.81 14.78 -10.66
CA PHE A 265 5.97 13.95 -9.48
C PHE A 265 7.36 14.17 -8.88
N GLY A 266 7.45 14.30 -7.56
CA GLY A 266 8.70 14.38 -6.83
C GLY A 266 8.60 13.72 -5.47
N GLN A 267 9.63 12.96 -5.08
CA GLN A 267 9.71 12.30 -3.77
C GLN A 267 11.14 12.36 -3.23
N TYR A 268 11.27 12.47 -1.92
CA TYR A 268 12.53 12.33 -1.19
C TYR A 268 12.33 11.45 0.03
N MET A 269 13.25 10.52 0.24
CA MET A 269 13.25 9.57 1.33
C MET A 269 14.62 9.54 2.02
N TYR A 270 14.61 9.67 3.34
CA TYR A 270 15.76 9.48 4.22
C TYR A 270 15.54 8.21 5.04
N THR A 271 16.42 7.23 4.87
CA THR A 271 16.40 5.97 5.61
C THR A 271 17.60 5.91 6.53
N LYS A 272 17.36 5.75 7.84
CA LYS A 272 18.41 5.48 8.84
C LYS A 272 18.33 4.02 9.26
N ASN A 273 19.43 3.30 9.05
CA ASN A 273 19.60 1.92 9.45
C ASN A 273 20.47 1.86 10.70
N ASP A 274 20.02 1.15 11.73
CA ASP A 274 20.82 0.89 12.92
C ASP A 274 21.06 -0.62 13.07
N GLN A 275 22.33 -1.01 13.16
CA GLN A 275 22.78 -2.39 13.27
C GLN A 275 23.77 -2.52 14.42
N VAL A 276 24.00 -3.75 14.91
CA VAL A 276 24.97 -4.05 15.97
C VAL A 276 26.37 -3.56 15.63
N ALA A 277 26.81 -3.75 14.38
CA ALA A 277 28.17 -3.41 13.94
C ALA A 277 28.36 -1.91 13.61
N GLY A 278 27.28 -1.14 13.51
CA GLY A 278 27.30 0.27 13.13
C GLY A 278 25.97 0.72 12.55
N SER A 279 25.79 2.03 12.38
CA SER A 279 24.61 2.61 11.75
C SER A 279 25.01 3.30 10.45
N TRP A 280 24.09 3.39 9.51
CA TRP A 280 24.30 4.13 8.26
C TRP A 280 22.99 4.76 7.78
N HIS A 281 23.05 5.56 6.71
CA HIS A 281 21.87 6.15 6.13
C HIS A 281 21.86 6.07 4.60
N VAL A 282 20.66 6.10 4.04
CA VAL A 282 20.43 6.15 2.59
C VAL A 282 19.53 7.31 2.27
N ASN A 283 19.97 8.15 1.33
CA ASN A 283 19.16 9.21 0.75
C ASN A 283 18.66 8.73 -0.60
N THR A 284 17.34 8.77 -0.83
CA THR A 284 16.71 8.40 -2.11
C THR A 284 15.84 9.53 -2.60
N ALA A 285 15.98 9.93 -3.85
CA ALA A 285 15.16 10.95 -4.49
C ALA A 285 14.58 10.42 -5.79
N GLN A 286 13.35 10.84 -6.13
CA GLN A 286 12.70 10.55 -7.40
C GLN A 286 12.12 11.83 -8.00
N GLY A 287 12.31 11.99 -9.31
CA GLY A 287 11.58 12.94 -10.15
C GLY A 287 10.89 12.19 -11.29
N GLY A 288 9.69 12.61 -11.68
CA GLY A 288 8.98 11.94 -12.75
C GLY A 288 7.83 12.75 -13.32
N VAL A 289 7.30 12.28 -14.45
CA VAL A 289 6.21 12.91 -15.18
C VAL A 289 5.22 11.87 -15.70
N SER A 290 3.97 12.29 -15.85
CA SER A 290 2.97 11.59 -16.65
C SER A 290 2.31 12.59 -17.60
N VAL A 291 2.23 12.23 -18.88
CA VAL A 291 1.71 13.07 -19.96
C VAL A 291 0.56 12.33 -20.64
N PRO A 292 -0.66 12.88 -20.67
CA PRO A 292 -1.73 12.32 -21.49
C PRO A 292 -1.36 12.47 -22.97
N LEU A 293 -1.18 11.34 -23.66
CA LEU A 293 -0.88 11.28 -25.10
C LEU A 293 -1.94 10.45 -25.81
N GLY A 294 -2.83 11.14 -26.53
CA GLY A 294 -4.02 10.52 -27.11
C GLY A 294 -4.97 10.06 -26.01
N VAL A 295 -5.40 8.79 -26.06
CA VAL A 295 -6.22 8.17 -25.01
C VAL A 295 -5.39 7.52 -23.90
N GLY A 296 -4.07 7.36 -24.10
CA GLY A 296 -3.16 6.76 -23.13
C GLY A 296 -2.31 7.77 -22.37
N ASN A 297 -1.41 7.26 -21.52
CA ASN A 297 -0.50 8.04 -20.70
C ASN A 297 0.94 7.61 -20.91
N ALA A 298 1.80 8.54 -21.32
CA ALA A 298 3.24 8.35 -21.32
C ALA A 298 3.82 8.75 -19.96
N MET A 299 4.71 7.91 -19.44
CA MET A 299 5.31 8.07 -18.12
C MET A 299 6.82 8.05 -18.23
N ALA A 300 7.49 8.86 -17.43
CA ALA A 300 8.93 8.80 -17.25
C ALA A 300 9.28 9.07 -15.79
N SER A 301 10.32 8.40 -15.28
CA SER A 301 10.76 8.56 -13.90
C SER A 301 12.26 8.31 -13.80
N TYR A 302 12.91 9.01 -12.88
CA TYR A 302 14.29 8.80 -12.50
C TYR A 302 14.38 8.77 -10.97
N ALA A 303 15.03 7.76 -10.43
CA ALA A 303 15.34 7.63 -9.02
C ALA A 303 16.86 7.51 -8.81
N TYR A 304 17.35 8.17 -7.76
CA TYR A 304 18.73 8.11 -7.33
C TYR A 304 18.81 7.79 -5.85
N SER A 305 19.66 6.83 -5.48
CA SER A 305 19.95 6.50 -4.08
C SER A 305 21.44 6.58 -3.81
N ARG A 306 21.82 7.17 -2.68
CA ARG A 306 23.20 7.18 -2.16
C ARG A 306 23.20 6.65 -0.74
N ASP A 307 23.97 5.60 -0.53
CA ASP A 307 24.43 5.20 0.80
C ASP A 307 25.74 5.92 1.12
N ALA A 308 25.87 6.45 2.33
CA ALA A 308 27.15 6.89 2.88
C ALA A 308 27.35 6.17 4.22
N GLY A 309 28.36 5.31 4.28
CA GLY A 309 28.44 4.22 5.25
C GLY A 309 28.14 2.89 4.56
N GLY A 310 27.62 1.90 5.27
CA GLY A 310 27.14 0.64 4.66
C GLY A 310 28.11 0.04 3.63
N LEU A 311 27.62 -0.19 2.42
CA LEU A 311 28.36 -0.60 1.22
C LEU A 311 28.93 0.57 0.38
N ASP A 312 28.68 1.81 0.80
CA ASP A 312 29.12 3.06 0.15
C ASP A 312 28.83 3.14 -1.36
N GLN A 313 27.60 2.76 -1.74
CA GLN A 313 27.18 2.61 -3.13
C GLN A 313 26.21 3.71 -3.61
N THR A 314 26.15 3.88 -4.93
CA THR A 314 25.09 4.66 -5.60
C THR A 314 24.21 3.75 -6.45
N ARG A 315 22.94 4.11 -6.57
CA ARG A 315 22.00 3.47 -7.49
C ARG A 315 21.27 4.51 -8.31
N GLN A 316 21.21 4.31 -9.62
CA GLN A 316 20.57 5.18 -10.60
C GLN A 316 19.62 4.35 -11.43
N THR A 317 18.31 4.65 -11.35
CA THR A 317 17.31 3.97 -12.15
C THR A 317 16.48 4.98 -12.92
N TRP A 318 16.29 4.76 -14.21
CA TRP A 318 15.28 5.48 -14.99
C TRP A 318 14.34 4.53 -15.69
N ALA A 319 13.11 4.99 -15.91
CA ALA A 319 12.12 4.24 -16.66
C ALA A 319 11.31 5.15 -17.57
N VAL A 320 10.86 4.60 -18.68
CA VAL A 320 9.86 5.16 -19.57
C VAL A 320 8.79 4.11 -19.84
N GLY A 321 7.54 4.54 -19.99
CA GLY A 321 6.45 3.62 -20.26
C GLY A 321 5.25 4.31 -20.89
N TYR A 322 4.36 3.50 -21.44
CA TYR A 322 3.10 3.93 -22.01
C TYR A 322 1.99 2.98 -21.56
N ASP A 323 0.91 3.54 -21.03
CA ASP A 323 -0.30 2.83 -20.60
C ASP A 323 -1.45 3.24 -21.52
N TYR A 324 -2.08 2.26 -22.17
CA TYR A 324 -3.16 2.46 -23.13
C TYR A 324 -4.44 1.78 -22.64
N PRO A 325 -5.47 2.55 -22.27
CA PRO A 325 -6.74 1.97 -21.86
C PRO A 325 -7.51 1.42 -23.06
N LEU A 326 -7.81 0.11 -23.03
CA LEU A 326 -8.76 -0.54 -23.95
C LEU A 326 -10.21 -0.35 -23.49
N SER A 327 -10.41 -0.25 -22.17
CA SER A 327 -11.70 0.01 -21.54
C SER A 327 -11.50 0.67 -20.17
N LYS A 328 -12.60 0.93 -19.43
CA LYS A 328 -12.51 1.40 -18.03
C LYS A 328 -11.81 0.41 -17.09
N ARG A 329 -11.75 -0.86 -17.48
CA ARG A 329 -11.26 -1.97 -16.65
C ARG A 329 -10.09 -2.72 -17.27
N THR A 330 -9.69 -2.40 -18.49
CA THR A 330 -8.65 -3.13 -19.21
C THR A 330 -7.70 -2.16 -19.86
N ASP A 331 -6.40 -2.35 -19.64
CA ASP A 331 -5.33 -1.58 -20.24
C ASP A 331 -4.24 -2.51 -20.76
N VAL A 332 -3.55 -2.07 -21.81
CA VAL A 332 -2.30 -2.67 -22.28
C VAL A 332 -1.19 -1.65 -22.10
N TYR A 333 0.00 -2.12 -21.78
CA TYR A 333 1.12 -1.22 -21.50
C TYR A 333 2.42 -1.78 -22.05
N ALA A 334 3.39 -0.90 -22.21
CA ALA A 334 4.78 -1.25 -22.47
C ALA A 334 5.70 -0.33 -21.66
N ALA A 335 6.79 -0.87 -21.15
CA ALA A 335 7.75 -0.11 -20.37
C ALA A 335 9.18 -0.63 -20.55
N TYR A 336 10.13 0.27 -20.35
CA TYR A 336 11.55 0.01 -20.29
C TYR A 336 12.13 0.72 -19.07
N MET A 337 12.93 -0.01 -18.29
CA MET A 337 13.64 0.48 -17.13
C MET A 337 15.11 0.09 -17.23
N ASN A 338 15.98 1.00 -16.82
CA ASN A 338 17.43 0.81 -16.72
C ASN A 338 17.85 1.07 -15.28
N ASP A 339 18.66 0.19 -14.71
CA ASP A 339 19.11 0.25 -13.32
C ASP A 339 20.62 0.05 -13.27
N HIS A 340 21.32 0.95 -12.59
CA HIS A 340 22.76 0.91 -12.44
C HIS A 340 23.14 1.09 -10.98
N ILE A 341 23.91 0.13 -10.46
CA ILE A 341 24.50 0.16 -9.12
C ILE A 341 26.01 0.32 -9.29
N SER A 342 26.62 1.22 -8.51
CA SER A 342 28.06 1.47 -8.55
C SER A 342 28.87 0.19 -8.36
N GLY A 343 29.86 -0.02 -9.23
CA GLY A 343 30.72 -1.20 -9.20
C GLY A 343 30.15 -2.42 -9.93
N LEU A 344 28.96 -2.32 -10.52
CA LEU A 344 28.32 -3.41 -11.25
C LEU A 344 28.00 -3.03 -12.71
N SER A 345 27.78 -4.04 -13.54
CA SER A 345 27.24 -3.83 -14.88
C SER A 345 25.77 -3.40 -14.80
N THR A 346 25.32 -2.63 -15.79
CA THR A 346 23.93 -2.12 -15.85
C THR A 346 22.92 -3.23 -16.09
N GLY A 347 21.83 -3.18 -15.32
CA GLY A 347 20.61 -3.95 -15.49
C GLY A 347 19.58 -3.23 -16.37
N ASN A 348 18.67 -3.99 -16.96
CA ASN A 348 17.51 -3.44 -17.67
C ASN A 348 16.34 -4.42 -17.64
N THR A 349 15.14 -3.87 -17.56
CA THR A 349 13.88 -4.61 -17.60
C THR A 349 12.99 -3.97 -18.64
N PHE A 350 12.48 -4.74 -19.57
CA PHE A 350 11.55 -4.24 -20.58
C PHE A 350 10.50 -5.27 -20.92
N GLY A 351 9.32 -4.81 -21.26
CA GLY A 351 8.24 -5.71 -21.62
C GLY A 351 6.96 -4.97 -21.97
N ALA A 352 5.98 -5.77 -22.39
CA ALA A 352 4.62 -5.34 -22.63
C ALA A 352 3.66 -6.27 -21.91
N GLY A 353 2.54 -5.74 -21.45
CA GLY A 353 1.57 -6.48 -20.68
C GLY A 353 0.15 -6.00 -20.85
N ILE A 354 -0.75 -6.72 -20.20
CA ILE A 354 -2.18 -6.44 -20.13
C ILE A 354 -2.61 -6.53 -18.68
N ARG A 355 -3.47 -5.60 -18.27
CA ARG A 355 -4.08 -5.57 -16.93
C ARG A 355 -5.59 -5.48 -17.05
N ALA A 356 -6.28 -6.32 -16.30
CA ALA A 356 -7.73 -6.40 -16.26
C ALA A 356 -8.23 -6.32 -14.81
N LYS A 357 -9.11 -5.36 -14.53
CA LYS A 357 -9.79 -5.13 -13.25
C LYS A 357 -11.18 -5.76 -13.27
N PHE A 358 -11.62 -6.35 -12.17
CA PHE A 358 -12.96 -6.95 -12.05
C PHE A 358 -13.73 -6.45 -10.84
#